data_AF-A0A7C2QCR9-F1
#
_entry.id   AF-A0A7C2QCR9-F1
#
_cell.length_a   1.000
_cell.length_b   1.000
_cell.length_c   1.000
_cell.angle_alpha   90.00
_cell.angle_beta   90.00
_cell.angle_gamma   90.00
#
_symmetry.space_group_name_H-M   'P 1'
#
loop_
_entity.id
_entity.type
_entity.pdbx_description
1 polymer ?
#
loop_
_entity_poly.entity_id
_entity_poly.type
_entity_poly.pdbx_seq_one_letter_code
_entity_poly.pdbx_strand_id
1 'polypeptide(L)'
;MGNLVSMLSLTALCVVAAVAAGGLKPAPLRVVATYEKQCSSCHGSEGAMFDSGFEKKYTAPNSLREMVVSMPGASDMRPEQVDALLAYMRAISRGEVFVVWTDAKSRLLEGEVSPRGASVRALAKGKALKVERPSAYRWRVVLPSGVKVEDVQLTAKLQGKTSTLRLRQGAYTHAR
;
A
#
# COMPACT_ATOMS: atom_id res chain seq x y z
N MET A 1 -33.72 -29.18 54.21
CA MET A 1 -34.65 -28.40 53.34
C MET A 1 -34.07 -27.00 53.26
N GLY A 2 -33.45 -26.47 52.21
CA GLY A 2 -33.21 -26.83 50.83
C GLY A 2 -32.90 -25.49 50.14
N ASN A 3 -31.66 -24.99 50.24
CA ASN A 3 -31.24 -23.75 49.60
C ASN A 3 -30.81 -24.04 48.16
N LEU A 4 -31.60 -23.56 47.19
CA LEU A 4 -31.27 -23.62 45.77
C LEU A 4 -30.30 -22.49 45.42
N VAL A 5 -29.09 -22.90 45.04
CA VAL A 5 -27.98 -22.08 44.58
C VAL A 5 -28.11 -21.85 43.07
N SER A 6 -28.04 -20.58 42.69
CA SER A 6 -27.35 -20.02 41.51
C SER A 6 -27.43 -20.76 40.17
N MET A 7 -28.21 -20.23 39.23
CA MET A 7 -28.05 -20.49 37.80
C MET A 7 -27.43 -19.26 37.12
N LEU A 8 -26.09 -19.24 37.06
CA LEU A 8 -25.33 -18.37 36.15
C LEU A 8 -25.19 -19.11 34.81
N SER A 9 -26.04 -18.76 33.84
CA SER A 9 -25.91 -19.22 32.46
C SER A 9 -24.83 -18.39 31.75
N LEU A 10 -23.62 -18.95 31.62
CA LEU A 10 -22.53 -18.36 30.87
C LEU A 10 -22.65 -18.78 29.39
N THR A 11 -23.31 -17.97 28.57
CA THR A 11 -23.36 -18.19 27.12
C THR A 11 -22.05 -17.69 26.51
N ALA A 12 -21.09 -18.59 26.29
CA ALA A 12 -19.85 -18.27 25.59
C ALA A 12 -20.15 -18.06 24.10
N LEU A 13 -20.20 -16.79 23.69
CA LEU A 13 -20.32 -16.39 22.29
C LEU A 13 -18.96 -16.61 21.60
N CYS A 14 -18.77 -17.77 20.96
CA CYS A 14 -17.66 -18.01 20.07
C CYS A 14 -17.81 -17.15 18.81
N VAL A 15 -17.23 -15.95 18.82
CA VAL A 15 -17.02 -15.13 17.62
C VAL A 15 -15.92 -15.82 16.80
N VAL A 16 -16.32 -16.66 15.85
CA VAL A 16 -15.41 -17.18 14.83
C VAL A 16 -15.11 -16.02 13.86
N ALA A 17 -14.04 -15.28 14.15
CA ALA A 17 -13.46 -14.35 13.20
C ALA A 17 -12.94 -15.16 12.00
N ALA A 18 -13.71 -15.21 10.92
CA ALA A 18 -13.26 -15.72 9.64
C ALA A 18 -12.16 -14.79 9.11
N VAL A 19 -10.90 -15.13 9.40
CA VAL A 19 -9.74 -14.48 8.78
C VAL A 19 -9.76 -14.90 7.31
N ALA A 20 -10.21 -13.99 6.44
CA ALA A 20 -10.14 -14.19 5.00
C ALA A 20 -8.68 -14.49 4.61
N ALA A 21 -8.42 -15.73 4.20
CA ALA A 21 -7.14 -16.18 3.66
C ALA A 21 -6.97 -15.63 2.23
N GLY A 22 -6.96 -14.31 2.08
CA GLY A 22 -6.44 -13.66 0.88
C GLY A 22 -4.93 -13.78 0.94
N GLY A 23 -4.36 -14.72 0.18
CA GLY A 23 -2.90 -14.84 0.06
C GLY A 23 -2.27 -13.48 -0.28
N LEU A 24 -1.08 -13.21 0.26
CA LEU A 24 -0.36 -11.97 -0.02
C LEU A 24 -0.13 -11.83 -1.52
N LYS A 25 -0.69 -10.78 -2.11
CA LYS A 25 -0.56 -10.49 -3.53
C LYS A 25 0.12 -9.13 -3.72
N PRO A 26 0.99 -8.99 -4.74
CA PRO A 26 1.49 -7.69 -5.13
C PRO A 26 0.35 -6.79 -5.60
N ALA A 27 0.65 -5.49 -5.70
CA ALA A 27 -0.28 -4.52 -6.26
C ALA A 27 -0.68 -4.91 -7.70
N PRO A 28 -1.92 -4.60 -8.13
CA PRO A 28 -2.47 -5.06 -9.41
C PRO A 28 -1.92 -4.30 -10.63
N LEU A 29 -0.96 -3.39 -10.41
CA LEU A 29 -0.25 -2.62 -11.42
C LEU A 29 1.05 -2.04 -10.85
N ARG A 30 1.87 -1.50 -11.74
CA ARG A 30 3.00 -0.63 -11.40
C ARG A 30 2.51 0.79 -11.15
N VAL A 31 2.07 1.05 -9.92
CA VAL A 31 1.29 2.24 -9.54
C VAL A 31 1.97 3.56 -9.94
N VAL A 32 3.25 3.73 -9.60
CA VAL A 32 3.98 4.98 -9.86
C VAL A 32 4.20 5.14 -11.37
N ALA A 33 4.65 4.08 -12.05
CA ALA A 33 4.85 4.14 -13.50
C ALA A 33 3.55 4.38 -14.27
N THR A 34 2.44 3.79 -13.82
CA THR A 34 1.13 4.00 -14.42
C THR A 34 0.65 5.43 -14.25
N TYR A 35 0.79 6.02 -13.05
CA TYR A 35 0.49 7.44 -12.84
C TYR A 35 1.33 8.33 -13.75
N GLU A 36 2.65 8.12 -13.78
CA GLU A 36 3.56 8.91 -14.62
C GLU A 36 3.20 8.79 -16.11
N LYS A 37 2.69 7.64 -16.55
CA LYS A 37 2.28 7.43 -17.95
C LYS A 37 0.90 8.02 -18.28
N GLN A 38 -0.08 7.88 -17.39
CA GLN A 38 -1.50 8.11 -17.70
C GLN A 38 -2.08 9.38 -17.06
N CYS A 39 -1.46 9.91 -16.01
CA CYS A 39 -2.01 11.00 -15.20
C CYS A 39 -1.13 12.25 -15.21
N SER A 40 0.19 12.09 -15.34
CA SER A 40 1.15 13.19 -15.18
C SER A 40 1.03 14.31 -16.23
N SER A 41 0.48 14.04 -17.41
CA SER A 41 0.27 15.04 -18.45
C SER A 41 -0.71 16.15 -18.02
N CYS A 42 -1.66 15.83 -17.14
CA CYS A 42 -2.63 16.80 -16.60
C CYS A 42 -2.35 17.17 -15.14
N HIS A 43 -1.63 16.33 -14.40
CA HIS A 43 -1.43 16.49 -12.96
C HIS A 43 0.04 16.73 -12.55
N GLY A 44 0.95 16.80 -13.53
CA GLY A 44 2.38 16.92 -13.32
C GLY A 44 3.04 15.61 -12.87
N SER A 45 4.36 15.51 -13.07
CA SER A 45 5.14 14.41 -12.51
C SER A 45 5.02 14.42 -10.99
N GLU A 46 4.79 13.26 -10.39
CA GLU A 46 4.59 13.08 -8.94
C GLU A 46 3.48 13.97 -8.34
N GLY A 47 2.51 14.40 -9.14
CA GLY A 47 1.43 15.27 -8.68
C GLY A 47 1.85 16.72 -8.48
N ALA A 48 2.88 17.20 -9.17
CA ALA A 48 3.34 18.59 -9.05
C ALA A 48 2.27 19.66 -9.34
N MET A 49 1.16 19.31 -10.00
CA MET A 49 0.02 20.21 -10.25
C MET A 49 -1.19 19.91 -9.34
N PHE A 50 -1.07 19.01 -8.36
CA PHE A 50 -2.10 18.85 -7.34
C PHE A 50 -2.07 20.01 -6.35
N ASP A 51 -3.26 20.48 -6.00
CA ASP A 51 -3.41 21.30 -4.81
C ASP A 51 -2.99 20.50 -3.58
N SER A 52 -2.28 21.15 -2.66
CA SER A 52 -1.93 20.54 -1.37
C SER A 52 -3.20 20.07 -0.65
N GLY A 53 -3.23 18.80 -0.26
CA GLY A 53 -4.40 18.19 0.37
C GLY A 53 -5.60 18.03 -0.57
N PHE A 54 -5.41 17.91 -1.89
CA PHE A 54 -6.45 17.70 -2.90
C PHE A 54 -7.53 16.69 -2.47
N GLU A 55 -7.13 15.59 -1.82
CA GLU A 55 -8.03 14.55 -1.35
C GLU A 55 -9.07 15.06 -0.34
N LYS A 56 -8.74 16.11 0.42
CA LYS A 56 -9.62 16.69 1.46
C LYS A 56 -10.84 17.39 0.88
N LYS A 57 -10.84 17.71 -0.41
CA LYS A 57 -12.01 18.27 -1.11
C LYS A 57 -13.15 17.24 -1.26
N TYR A 58 -12.85 15.95 -1.10
CA TYR A 58 -13.74 14.83 -1.33
C TYR A 58 -14.10 14.15 0.00
N THR A 59 -14.95 14.79 0.79
CA THR A 59 -15.28 14.35 2.16
C THR A 59 -16.35 13.26 2.21
N ALA A 60 -17.21 13.18 1.19
CA ALA A 60 -18.22 12.14 1.09
C ALA A 60 -17.54 10.77 0.81
N PRO A 61 -18.04 9.67 1.39
CA PRO A 61 -17.53 8.34 1.10
C PRO A 61 -17.46 8.09 -0.41
N ASN A 62 -16.34 7.54 -0.88
CA ASN A 62 -16.09 7.21 -2.30
C ASN A 62 -16.07 8.40 -3.29
N SER A 63 -16.38 9.63 -2.91
CA SER A 63 -16.44 10.76 -3.86
C SER A 63 -15.11 11.01 -4.61
N LEU A 64 -13.97 10.86 -3.94
CA LEU A 64 -12.65 10.92 -4.60
C LEU A 64 -12.50 9.79 -5.63
N ARG A 65 -12.95 8.60 -5.28
CA ARG A 65 -12.89 7.42 -6.16
C ARG A 65 -13.75 7.63 -7.39
N GLU A 66 -14.99 8.05 -7.21
CA GLU A 66 -15.93 8.32 -8.31
C GLU A 66 -15.37 9.37 -9.26
N MET A 67 -14.82 10.45 -8.71
CA MET A 67 -14.12 11.46 -9.52
C MET A 67 -12.98 10.84 -10.31
N VAL A 68 -12.06 10.12 -9.65
CA VAL A 68 -10.92 9.50 -10.33
C VAL A 68 -11.35 8.52 -11.42
N VAL A 69 -12.37 7.68 -11.19
CA VAL A 69 -12.90 6.75 -12.20
C VAL A 69 -13.45 7.49 -13.42
N SER A 70 -14.00 8.69 -13.26
CA SER A 70 -14.46 9.50 -14.41
C SER A 70 -13.32 10.15 -15.21
N MET A 71 -12.06 10.08 -14.76
CA MET A 71 -10.93 10.68 -15.48
C MET A 71 -10.47 9.78 -16.63
N PRO A 72 -10.08 10.34 -17.79
CA PRO A 72 -9.62 9.54 -18.93
C PRO A 72 -8.45 8.60 -18.63
N GLY A 73 -7.58 8.97 -17.68
CA GLY A 73 -6.44 8.14 -17.27
C GLY A 73 -6.82 6.90 -16.46
N ALA A 74 -8.04 6.82 -15.92
CA ALA A 74 -8.48 5.74 -15.02
C ALA A 74 -9.84 5.12 -15.40
N SER A 75 -10.54 5.62 -16.42
CA SER A 75 -11.88 5.15 -16.80
C SER A 75 -11.96 3.67 -17.14
N ASP A 76 -10.89 3.10 -17.70
CA ASP A 76 -10.82 1.69 -18.08
C ASP A 76 -10.13 0.81 -17.03
N MET A 77 -9.80 1.37 -15.86
CA MET A 77 -9.12 0.62 -14.80
C MET A 77 -10.09 -0.27 -14.02
N ARG A 78 -9.60 -1.45 -13.64
CA ARG A 78 -10.34 -2.33 -12.74
C ARG A 78 -10.42 -1.73 -11.34
N PRO A 79 -11.45 -2.06 -10.54
CA PRO A 79 -11.67 -1.47 -9.22
C PRO A 79 -10.43 -1.47 -8.31
N GLU A 80 -9.68 -2.56 -8.26
CA GLU A 80 -8.48 -2.71 -7.43
C GLU A 80 -7.27 -1.91 -7.93
N GLN A 81 -7.23 -1.61 -9.23
CA GLN A 81 -6.20 -0.76 -9.82
C GLN A 81 -6.44 0.70 -9.44
N VAL A 82 -7.70 1.12 -9.48
CA VAL A 82 -8.13 2.44 -9.00
C VAL A 82 -7.78 2.61 -7.53
N ASP A 83 -7.99 1.61 -6.67
CA ASP A 83 -7.62 1.70 -5.24
C ASP A 83 -6.13 1.92 -5.02
N ALA A 84 -5.29 1.19 -5.75
CA ALA A 84 -3.85 1.36 -5.64
C ALA A 84 -3.38 2.73 -6.16
N LEU A 85 -4.01 3.23 -7.24
CA LEU A 85 -3.74 4.57 -7.77
C LEU A 85 -4.18 5.67 -6.80
N LEU A 86 -5.36 5.53 -6.18
CA LEU A 86 -5.86 6.45 -5.16
C LEU A 86 -4.92 6.52 -3.95
N ALA A 87 -4.39 5.38 -3.51
CA ALA A 87 -3.40 5.35 -2.43
C ALA A 87 -2.16 6.18 -2.78
N TYR A 88 -1.71 6.12 -4.04
CA TYR A 88 -0.60 6.95 -4.50
C TYR A 88 -0.97 8.43 -4.59
N MET A 89 -2.13 8.76 -5.17
CA MET A 89 -2.64 10.14 -5.27
C MET A 89 -2.77 10.81 -3.91
N ARG A 90 -3.23 10.07 -2.88
CA ARG A 90 -3.27 10.53 -1.49
C ARG A 90 -1.89 10.81 -0.90
N ALA A 91 -0.91 9.98 -1.21
CA ALA A 91 0.44 10.17 -0.71
C ALA A 91 1.06 11.44 -1.31
N ILE A 92 0.96 11.62 -2.64
CA ILE A 92 1.54 12.80 -3.30
C ILE A 92 0.81 14.10 -2.96
N SER A 93 -0.51 14.08 -2.81
CA SER A 93 -1.26 15.28 -2.39
C SER A 93 -0.91 15.75 -0.97
N ARG A 94 -0.42 14.85 -0.12
CA ARG A 94 0.07 15.15 1.24
C ARG A 94 1.58 15.36 1.33
N GLY A 95 2.30 15.27 0.20
CA GLY A 95 3.77 15.34 0.19
C GLY A 95 4.43 14.21 0.98
N GLU A 96 3.80 13.03 1.01
CA GLU A 96 4.26 11.84 1.72
C GLU A 96 5.01 10.88 0.78
N VAL A 97 5.88 10.04 1.36
CA VAL A 97 6.58 9.01 0.60
C VAL A 97 5.65 7.84 0.35
N PHE A 98 5.51 7.39 -0.89
CA PHE A 98 4.73 6.20 -1.23
C PHE A 98 5.65 5.00 -1.47
N VAL A 99 5.26 3.82 -0.97
CA VAL A 99 5.95 2.55 -1.24
C VAL A 99 4.93 1.50 -1.67
N VAL A 100 5.24 0.77 -2.74
CA VAL A 100 4.41 -0.33 -3.26
C VAL A 100 5.27 -1.52 -3.68
N TRP A 101 4.79 -2.73 -3.39
CA TRP A 101 5.27 -4.00 -3.91
C TRP A 101 4.41 -4.40 -5.11
N THR A 102 5.02 -4.61 -6.28
CA THR A 102 4.33 -4.78 -7.57
C THR A 102 4.59 -6.13 -8.24
N ASP A 103 5.62 -6.86 -7.82
CA ASP A 103 5.91 -8.18 -8.39
C ASP A 103 6.64 -9.08 -7.39
N ALA A 104 6.36 -10.38 -7.45
CA ALA A 104 7.12 -11.41 -6.77
C ALA A 104 7.32 -12.62 -7.67
N LYS A 105 8.58 -12.91 -7.98
CA LYS A 105 8.99 -14.06 -8.80
C LYS A 105 9.98 -14.92 -8.01
N SER A 106 9.54 -16.09 -7.58
CA SER A 106 10.32 -17.01 -6.74
C SER A 106 10.84 -16.36 -5.45
N ARG A 107 12.05 -15.78 -5.49
CA ARG A 107 12.69 -15.07 -4.36
C ARG A 107 12.93 -13.59 -4.64
N LEU A 108 12.53 -13.10 -5.81
CA LEU A 108 12.71 -11.71 -6.21
C LEU A 108 11.45 -10.92 -5.86
N LEU A 109 11.58 -9.91 -5.01
CA LEU A 109 10.55 -8.90 -4.81
C LEU A 109 10.92 -7.64 -5.56
N GLU A 110 9.93 -7.07 -6.25
CA GLU A 110 10.07 -5.79 -6.95
C GLU A 110 8.92 -4.86 -6.62
N GLY A 111 9.22 -3.57 -6.67
CA GLY A 111 8.21 -2.56 -6.43
C GLY A 111 8.67 -1.17 -6.79
N GLU A 112 7.86 -0.21 -6.40
CA GLU A 112 8.07 1.19 -6.67
C GLU A 112 8.06 2.01 -5.38
N VAL A 113 8.75 3.14 -5.42
CA VAL A 113 8.77 4.17 -4.38
C VAL A 113 8.68 5.52 -5.07
N SER A 114 8.00 6.47 -4.44
CA SER A 114 7.93 7.86 -4.89
C SER A 114 7.97 8.76 -3.66
N PRO A 115 8.58 9.96 -3.71
CA PRO A 115 9.25 10.58 -4.87
C PRO A 115 10.57 9.92 -5.32
N ARG A 116 11.07 10.28 -6.51
CA ARG A 116 12.32 9.75 -7.15
C ARG A 116 13.54 9.73 -6.22
N GLY A 117 13.64 10.69 -5.30
CA GLY A 117 14.76 10.84 -4.35
C GLY A 117 14.65 10.00 -3.09
N ALA A 118 13.53 9.27 -2.87
CA ALA A 118 13.34 8.53 -1.64
C ALA A 118 14.34 7.38 -1.49
N SER A 119 14.97 7.32 -0.32
CA SER A 119 15.77 6.17 0.11
C SER A 119 14.85 5.02 0.49
N VAL A 120 15.28 3.77 0.26
CA VAL A 120 14.52 2.57 0.63
C VAL A 120 15.42 1.62 1.42
N ARG A 121 14.91 1.13 2.55
CA ARG A 121 15.52 0.06 3.35
C ARG A 121 14.54 -1.10 3.48
N ALA A 122 15.04 -2.32 3.50
CA ALA A 122 14.24 -3.52 3.70
C ALA A 122 14.78 -4.33 4.88
N LEU A 123 13.88 -4.83 5.71
CA LEU A 123 14.17 -5.75 6.80
C LEU A 123 13.32 -7.01 6.64
N ALA A 124 13.85 -8.17 7.01
CA ALA A 124 13.07 -9.37 7.28
C ALA A 124 13.40 -9.90 8.66
N LYS A 125 12.39 -10.05 9.53
CA LYS A 125 12.58 -10.49 10.93
C LYS A 125 13.68 -9.70 11.66
N GLY A 126 13.71 -8.38 11.44
CA GLY A 126 14.70 -7.47 12.04
C GLY A 126 16.09 -7.46 11.39
N LYS A 127 16.38 -8.37 10.45
CA LYS A 127 17.65 -8.41 9.70
C LYS A 127 17.57 -7.58 8.43
N ALA A 128 18.59 -6.79 8.15
CA ALA A 128 18.65 -5.98 6.94
C ALA A 128 18.78 -6.86 5.68
N LEU A 129 18.01 -6.51 4.66
CA LEU A 129 18.11 -7.08 3.32
C LEU A 129 18.79 -6.08 2.39
N LYS A 130 19.55 -6.59 1.41
CA LYS A 130 20.13 -5.76 0.35
C LYS A 130 19.00 -5.26 -0.54
N VAL A 131 18.90 -3.94 -0.68
CA VAL A 131 17.96 -3.27 -1.60
C VAL A 131 18.75 -2.77 -2.80
N GLU A 132 18.32 -3.15 -4.00
CA GLU A 132 18.81 -2.61 -5.25
C GLU A 132 17.85 -1.55 -5.80
N ARG A 133 18.39 -0.54 -6.50
CA ARG A 133 17.63 0.57 -7.08
C ARG A 133 17.86 0.64 -8.60
N PRO A 134 17.18 -0.22 -9.40
CA PRO A 134 17.37 -0.23 -10.86
C PRO A 134 16.98 1.08 -11.56
N SER A 135 16.16 1.92 -10.92
CA SER A 135 15.86 3.27 -11.36
C SER A 135 15.41 4.13 -10.17
N ALA A 136 15.22 5.43 -10.39
CA ALA A 136 14.77 6.37 -9.37
C ALA A 136 13.42 5.98 -8.72
N TYR A 137 12.54 5.27 -9.44
CA TYR A 137 11.28 4.80 -8.88
C TYR A 137 11.29 3.35 -8.44
N ARG A 138 12.24 2.53 -8.91
CA ARG A 138 12.18 1.07 -8.71
C ARG A 138 13.07 0.58 -7.58
N TRP A 139 12.56 -0.32 -6.77
CA TRP A 139 13.35 -1.08 -5.81
C TRP A 139 13.24 -2.57 -6.09
N ARG A 140 14.26 -3.31 -5.69
CA ARG A 140 14.35 -4.76 -5.82
C ARG A 140 15.02 -5.36 -4.59
N VAL A 141 14.52 -6.50 -4.13
CA VAL A 141 15.11 -7.28 -3.04
C VAL A 141 15.11 -8.75 -3.42
N VAL A 142 16.26 -9.41 -3.32
CA VAL A 142 16.35 -10.87 -3.40
C VAL A 142 16.24 -11.43 -2.00
N LEU A 143 15.24 -12.28 -1.76
CA LEU A 143 15.00 -12.91 -0.47
C LEU A 143 16.05 -14.00 -0.21
N PRO A 144 16.72 -13.97 0.96
CA PRO A 144 17.52 -15.08 1.43
C PRO A 144 16.68 -16.36 1.54
N SER A 145 17.34 -17.53 1.52
CA SER A 145 16.64 -18.80 1.73
C SER A 145 15.90 -18.80 3.07
N GLY A 146 14.67 -19.33 3.08
CA GLY A 146 13.82 -19.40 4.28
C GLY A 146 13.15 -18.08 4.70
N VAL A 147 13.45 -16.95 4.05
CA VAL A 147 12.72 -15.69 4.28
C VAL A 147 11.44 -15.71 3.46
N LYS A 148 10.29 -15.51 4.12
CA LYS A 148 9.00 -15.41 3.46
C LYS A 148 8.65 -13.97 3.12
N VAL A 149 7.72 -13.76 2.18
CA VAL A 149 7.31 -12.42 1.73
C VAL A 149 6.66 -11.63 2.87
N GLU A 150 5.81 -12.28 3.68
CA GLU A 150 5.14 -11.69 4.84
C GLU A 150 6.11 -11.14 5.90
N ASP A 151 7.33 -11.67 5.96
CA ASP A 151 8.34 -11.25 6.92
C ASP A 151 8.99 -9.91 6.56
N VAL A 152 8.79 -9.45 5.32
CA VAL A 152 9.46 -8.27 4.76
C VAL A 152 8.74 -6.99 5.18
N GLN A 153 9.54 -6.03 5.65
CA GLN A 153 9.16 -4.65 5.88
C GLN A 153 10.06 -3.74 5.07
N LEU A 154 9.46 -2.84 4.29
CA LEU A 154 10.13 -1.77 3.59
C LEU A 154 9.89 -0.46 4.32
N THR A 155 10.93 0.33 4.51
CA THR A 155 10.85 1.70 5.02
C THR A 155 11.48 2.63 4.00
N ALA A 156 10.72 3.60 3.51
CA ALA A 156 11.21 4.63 2.62
C ALA A 156 11.19 6.01 3.29
N LYS A 157 12.21 6.83 2.98
CA LYS A 157 12.39 8.15 3.59
C LYS A 157 12.85 9.20 2.59
N LEU A 158 12.30 10.40 2.72
CA LEU A 158 12.73 11.61 2.00
C LEU A 158 12.41 12.84 2.85
N GLN A 159 13.39 13.74 3.05
CA GLN A 159 13.20 15.05 3.71
C GLN A 159 12.38 14.97 5.02
N GLY A 160 12.71 14.02 5.90
CA GLY A 160 12.02 13.80 7.17
C GLY A 160 10.69 13.04 7.09
N LYS A 161 10.08 12.91 5.90
CA LYS A 161 8.90 12.07 5.67
C LYS A 161 9.30 10.61 5.61
N THR A 162 8.52 9.74 6.25
CA THR A 162 8.80 8.31 6.35
C THR A 162 7.53 7.52 6.12
N SER A 163 7.62 6.47 5.31
CA SER A 163 6.54 5.50 5.11
C SER A 163 7.06 4.08 5.28
N THR A 164 6.26 3.25 5.93
CA THR A 164 6.61 1.86 6.20
C THR A 164 5.55 0.94 5.64
N LEU A 165 5.96 0.08 4.72
CA LEU A 165 5.16 -0.99 4.15
C LEU A 165 5.56 -2.31 4.79
N ARG A 166 4.62 -2.95 5.51
CA ARG A 166 4.79 -4.33 5.98
C ARG A 166 4.03 -5.24 5.02
N LEU A 167 4.71 -6.14 4.32
CA LEU A 167 4.05 -6.93 3.27
C LEU A 167 2.97 -7.86 3.81
N ARG A 168 3.05 -8.26 5.09
CA ARG A 168 1.96 -8.96 5.78
C ARG A 168 0.64 -8.16 5.89
N GLN A 169 0.70 -6.83 5.77
CA GLN A 169 -0.44 -5.92 5.99
C GLN A 169 -1.05 -5.41 4.66
N GLY A 170 -0.31 -5.52 3.55
CA GLY A 170 -0.77 -5.05 2.26
C GLY A 170 0.37 -4.88 1.26
N ALA A 171 0.01 -4.52 0.03
CA ALA A 171 0.95 -4.34 -1.07
C ALA A 171 1.46 -2.90 -1.20
N TYR A 172 0.80 -1.91 -0.61
CA TYR A 172 1.19 -0.50 -0.69
C TYR A 172 0.79 0.29 0.56
N THR A 173 1.47 1.40 0.77
CA THR A 173 1.16 2.40 1.81
C THR A 173 -0.05 3.26 1.43
N HIS A 174 -0.68 3.96 2.39
CA HIS A 174 -1.76 4.93 2.14
C HIS A 174 -3.04 4.37 1.50
N ALA A 175 -3.34 3.08 1.74
CA ALA A 175 -4.55 2.44 1.25
C ALA A 175 -5.86 3.07 1.77
N ARG A 176 -5.78 3.88 2.84
CA ARG A 176 -6.89 4.62 3.45
C ARG A 176 -6.46 6.06 3.66
#